data_AF-A0A8J7SA99-F1
#
_entry.id   AF-A0A8J7SA99-F1
#
_cell.length_a   1.000
_cell.length_b   1.000
_cell.length_c   1.000
_cell.angle_alpha   90.00
_cell.angle_beta   90.00
_cell.angle_gamma   90.00
#
_symmetry.space_group_name_H-M   'P 1'
#
loop_
_entity.id
_entity.type
_entity.pdbx_description
1 polymer ?
#
loop_
_entity_poly.entity_id
_entity_poly.type
_entity_poly.pdbx_seq_one_letter_code
_entity_poly.pdbx_strand_id
1 'polypeptide(L)'
;MGAGPVGIVSFLRCRRSVASDPLNSLFESQPAYRAHREQAREHNVEFIEAKGEKLPYSDGEFDLLITDNVLDHTESPEKILSEA
;
A
#
# COMPACT_ATOMS: atom_id res chain seq x y z
N MET A 1 1.67 0.29 -3.54
CA MET A 1 0.49 1.13 -3.84
C MET A 1 -0.63 0.25 -4.37
N GLY A 2 -1.87 0.56 -3.99
CA GLY A 2 -3.04 -0.28 -4.28
C GLY A 2 -2.97 -1.61 -3.59
N ALA A 3 -2.63 -1.61 -2.31
CA ALA A 3 -2.46 -2.84 -1.54
C ALA A 3 -3.77 -3.61 -1.38
N GLY A 4 -4.92 -2.96 -1.57
CA GLY A 4 -6.20 -3.54 -1.23
C GLY A 4 -6.27 -3.91 0.26
N PRO A 5 -6.93 -5.02 0.62
CA PRO A 5 -7.11 -5.41 2.00
C PRO A 5 -5.82 -5.73 2.76
N VAL A 6 -4.86 -6.39 2.11
CA VAL A 6 -3.65 -6.94 2.76
C VAL A 6 -2.38 -6.60 1.98
N GLY A 7 -2.40 -6.71 0.65
CA GLY A 7 -1.27 -6.36 -0.22
C GLY A 7 -0.10 -7.35 -0.17
N ILE A 8 0.62 -7.48 -1.29
CA ILE A 8 1.75 -8.41 -1.41
C ILE A 8 2.89 -8.12 -0.42
N VAL A 9 3.07 -6.85 -0.05
CA VAL A 9 4.09 -6.43 0.93
C VAL A 9 3.93 -7.07 2.31
N SER A 10 2.73 -7.57 2.64
CA SER A 10 2.45 -8.32 3.87
C SER A 10 3.17 -9.67 3.96
N PHE A 11 3.58 -10.20 2.82
CA PHE A 11 4.28 -11.48 2.70
C PHE A 11 5.79 -11.32 2.48
N LEU A 12 6.27 -10.08 2.34
CA LEU A 12 7.68 -9.76 2.20
C LEU A 12 8.30 -9.48 3.56
N ARG A 13 9.52 -9.98 3.80
CA ARG A 13 10.28 -9.71 5.03
C ARG A 13 11.18 -8.50 4.83
N CYS A 14 10.61 -7.31 5.00
CA CYS A 14 11.34 -6.05 4.91
C CYS A 14 11.56 -5.44 6.30
N ARG A 15 12.57 -4.56 6.42
CA ARG A 15 12.78 -3.77 7.65
C ARG A 15 11.62 -2.81 7.90
N ARG A 16 11.04 -2.29 6.82
CA ARG A 16 9.86 -1.41 6.81
C ARG A 16 9.10 -1.69 5.51
N SER A 17 7.79 -1.84 5.61
CA SER A 17 6.89 -1.97 4.47
C SER A 17 5.71 -1.01 4.66
N VAL A 18 5.24 -0.43 3.56
CA VAL A 18 4.02 0.39 3.54
C VAL A 18 3.06 -0.17 2.51
N ALA A 19 1.83 -0.45 2.96
CA ALA A 19 0.69 -0.83 2.16
C ALA A 19 -0.27 0.36 2.07
N SER A 20 -0.29 1.05 0.93
CA SER A 20 -1.18 2.18 0.69
C SER A 20 -2.38 1.80 -0.18
N ASP A 21 -3.56 2.24 0.22
CA ASP A 21 -4.80 2.12 -0.55
C ASP A 21 -5.79 3.24 -0.18
N PRO A 22 -6.51 3.86 -1.14
CA PRO A 22 -7.52 4.88 -0.81
C PRO A 22 -8.71 4.35 -0.01
N LEU A 23 -8.92 3.03 0.03
CA LEU A 23 -9.98 2.38 0.81
C LEU A 23 -9.45 1.76 2.11
N ASN A 24 -8.27 2.16 2.59
CA ASN A 24 -7.65 1.56 3.76
C ASN A 24 -8.54 1.58 5.01
N SER A 25 -9.26 2.67 5.29
CA SER A 25 -10.18 2.73 6.43
C SER A 25 -11.33 1.73 6.30
N LEU A 26 -11.82 1.50 5.09
CA LEU A 26 -12.83 0.48 4.82
C LEU A 26 -12.28 -0.92 5.12
N PHE A 27 -11.05 -1.23 4.67
CA PHE A 27 -10.45 -2.55 4.94
C PHE A 27 -10.13 -2.76 6.42
N GLU A 28 -9.68 -1.74 7.14
CA GLU A 28 -9.43 -1.81 8.59
C GLU A 28 -10.70 -2.12 9.38
N SER A 29 -11.85 -1.63 8.90
CA SER A 29 -13.15 -1.87 9.55
C SER A 29 -13.70 -3.28 9.34
N GLN A 30 -13.20 -4.03 8.35
CA GLN A 30 -13.75 -5.33 7.96
C GLN A 30 -13.11 -6.48 8.77
N PRO A 31 -13.89 -7.23 9.58
CA PRO A 31 -13.37 -8.33 10.39
C PRO A 31 -12.67 -9.42 9.57
N ALA A 32 -13.07 -9.61 8.31
CA ALA A 32 -12.52 -10.61 7.40
C ALA A 32 -11.00 -10.46 7.18
N TYR A 33 -10.44 -9.26 7.34
CA TYR A 33 -9.02 -8.99 7.07
C TYR A 33 -8.18 -8.81 8.33
N ARG A 34 -8.82 -8.76 9.51
CA ARG A 34 -8.15 -8.43 10.78
C ARG A 34 -6.95 -9.33 11.07
N ALA A 35 -7.14 -10.65 11.04
CA ALA A 35 -6.07 -11.60 11.35
C ALA A 35 -4.88 -11.47 10.39
N HIS A 36 -5.15 -11.29 9.09
CA HIS A 36 -4.10 -11.11 8.09
C HIS A 36 -3.36 -9.78 8.26
N ARG A 37 -4.07 -8.69 8.60
CA ARG A 37 -3.45 -7.39 8.88
C ARG A 37 -2.63 -7.39 10.16
N GLU A 38 -3.11 -8.06 11.21
CA GLU A 38 -2.36 -8.23 12.47
C GLU A 38 -1.05 -8.99 12.20
N GLN A 39 -1.11 -10.11 11.47
CA GLN A 39 0.10 -10.84 11.06
C GLN A 39 1.03 -9.98 10.19
N ALA A 40 0.50 -9.17 9.27
CA ALA A 40 1.31 -8.27 8.45
C ALA A 40 2.04 -7.20 9.29
N ARG A 41 1.40 -6.69 10.36
CA ARG A 41 2.03 -5.74 11.29
C ARG A 41 3.21 -6.35 12.04
N GLU A 42 3.15 -7.64 12.37
CA GLU A 42 4.31 -8.39 12.90
C GLU A 42 5.48 -8.46 11.90
N HIS A 43 5.21 -8.24 10.62
CA HIS A 43 6.21 -8.17 9.54
C HIS A 43 6.62 -6.72 9.20
N ASN A 44 6.38 -5.76 10.10
CA ASN A 44 6.69 -4.33 9.92
C ASN A 44 5.93 -3.66 8.76
N VAL A 45 4.69 -4.09 8.52
CA VAL A 45 3.82 -3.47 7.50
C VAL A 45 2.93 -2.42 8.14
N GLU A 46 3.07 -1.19 7.67
CA GLU A 46 2.18 -0.08 7.95
C GLU A 46 1.09 -0.01 6.87
N PHE A 47 -0.16 0.18 7.29
CA PHE A 47 -1.29 0.34 6.37
C PHE A 47 -1.77 1.78 6.42
N ILE A 48 -1.73 2.48 5.28
CA ILE A 48 -2.09 3.89 5.19
C ILE A 48 -3.21 4.12 4.18
N GLU A 49 -4.03 5.13 4.45
CA GLU A 49 -4.99 5.64 3.47
C GLU A 49 -4.32 6.72 2.61
N ALA A 50 -4.05 6.41 1.35
CA ALA A 50 -3.45 7.34 0.40
C ALA A 50 -3.77 6.96 -1.05
N LYS A 51 -3.81 7.96 -1.92
CA LYS A 51 -3.88 7.80 -3.37
C LYS A 51 -2.47 7.68 -3.97
N GLY A 52 -2.33 6.94 -5.06
CA GLY A 52 -1.03 6.70 -5.69
C GLY A 52 -0.45 7.94 -6.38
N GLU A 53 -1.29 8.90 -6.76
CA GLU A 53 -0.89 10.14 -7.43
C GLU A 53 -0.23 11.17 -6.49
N LYS A 54 -0.24 10.91 -5.18
CA LYS A 54 0.38 11.77 -4.18
C LYS A 54 0.61 10.98 -2.88
N LEU A 55 1.80 10.41 -2.73
CA LEU A 55 2.17 9.73 -1.50
C LEU A 55 2.68 10.72 -0.43
N PRO A 56 2.47 10.44 0.87
CA PRO A 56 2.93 11.30 1.95
C PRO A 56 4.39 11.04 2.34
N TYR A 57 5.26 10.81 1.35
CA TYR A 57 6.65 10.41 1.55
C TYR A 57 7.58 11.27 0.70
N SER A 58 8.87 11.29 1.08
CA SER A 58 9.87 12.03 0.30
C SER A 58 10.37 11.19 -0.88
N ASP A 59 10.83 11.85 -1.94
CA ASP A 59 11.48 11.19 -3.07
C ASP A 59 12.65 10.31 -2.60
N GLY A 60 12.73 9.09 -3.13
CA GLY A 60 13.78 8.13 -2.79
C GLY A 60 13.70 7.53 -1.38
N GLU A 61 12.59 7.72 -0.65
CA GLU A 61 12.41 7.15 0.70
C GLU A 61 12.28 5.61 0.70
N PHE A 62 11.88 5.00 -0.43
CA PHE A 62 11.73 3.56 -0.59
C PHE A 62 12.66 3.01 -1.67
N ASP A 63 13.28 1.86 -1.39
CA ASP A 63 14.14 1.16 -2.35
C ASP A 63 13.35 0.35 -3.40
N LEU A 64 12.07 0.07 -3.11
CA LEU A 64 11.18 -0.73 -3.96
C LEU A 64 9.75 -0.20 -3.88
N LEU A 65 9.17 0.06 -5.04
CA LEU A 65 7.76 0.35 -5.21
C LEU A 65 7.06 -0.80 -5.94
N ILE A 66 5.95 -1.28 -5.38
CA ILE A 66 5.08 -2.27 -6.02
C ILE A 66 3.75 -1.60 -6.31
N THR A 67 3.31 -1.63 -7.57
CA THR A 67 1.98 -1.23 -8.01
C THR A 67 1.20 -2.47 -8.43
N ASP A 68 0.08 -2.76 -7.74
CA ASP A 68 -0.68 -4.00 -7.95
C ASP A 68 -2.06 -3.68 -8.54
N ASN A 69 -2.18 -3.84 -9.87
CA ASN A 69 -3.42 -3.65 -10.62
C ASN A 69 -4.12 -2.29 -10.37
N VAL A 70 -3.32 -1.22 -10.34
CA VAL A 70 -3.75 0.16 -10.06
C VAL A 70 -3.86 1.02 -11.32
N LEU A 71 -2.90 0.88 -12.23
CA LEU A 71 -2.70 1.83 -13.34
C LEU A 71 -3.83 1.81 -14.39
N ASP A 72 -4.56 0.70 -14.48
CA ASP A 72 -5.66 0.45 -15.41
C ASP A 72 -6.96 1.18 -15.04
N HIS A 73 -7.08 1.65 -13.78
CA HIS A 73 -8.30 2.27 -13.26
C HIS A 73 -8.07 3.62 -12.56
N THR A 74 -6.91 4.25 -12.79
CA THR A 74 -6.57 5.58 -12.24
C THR A 74 -6.81 6.70 -13.23
N GLU A 75 -7.10 7.90 -12.73
CA GLU A 75 -7.35 9.09 -13.55
C GLU A 75 -6.08 9.62 -14.23
N SER A 76 -4.91 9.42 -13.61
CA SER A 76 -3.63 9.94 -14.09
C SER A 76 -2.49 8.92 -13.84
N PRO A 77 -2.44 7.81 -14.59
CA PRO A 77 -1.40 6.78 -14.40
C PRO A 77 0.02 7.35 -14.55
N GLU A 78 0.23 8.39 -15.37
CA GLU A 78 1.49 9.10 -15.51
C GLU A 78 1.99 9.75 -14.21
N LYS A 79 1.07 10.23 -13.34
CA LYS A 79 1.45 10.79 -12.03
C LYS A 79 1.91 9.71 -11.07
N ILE A 80 1.26 8.55 -11.12
CA ILE A 80 1.66 7.40 -10.31
C ILE A 80 3.05 6.91 -10.73
N LEU A 81 3.32 6.91 -12.03
CA LEU A 81 4.65 6.56 -12.56
C LEU A 81 5.72 7.59 -12.20
N SER A 82 5.37 8.86 -12.02
CA SER A 82 6.35 9.88 -11.58
C SER A 82 6.70 9.82 -10.09
N GLU A 83 5.89 9.14 -9.27
CA GLU A 83 6.18 8.89 -7.85
C GLU A 83 7.07 7.66 -7.63
N ALA A 84 7.41 6.93 -8.71
CA ALA A 84 8.21 5.70 -8.72
C ALA A 84 9.69 5.97 -9.05
#